data_AF-E6MPS3-F1
#
_entry.id   AF-E6MPS3-F1
#
_cell.length_a   1.000
_cell.length_b   1.000
_cell.length_c   1.000
_cell.angle_alpha   90.00
_cell.angle_beta   90.00
_cell.angle_gamma   90.00
#
_symmetry.space_group_name_H-M   'P 1'
#
loop_
_entity.id
_entity.type
_entity.pdbx_description
1 polymer ?
#
loop_
_entity_poly.entity_id
_entity_poly.type
_entity_poly.pdbx_seq_one_letter_code
_entity_poly.pdbx_strand_id
1 'polypeptide(L)'
;LVQTTIDLPYNGKMKLTTHKYYIPSGRCIQAINYRHDRVGSTEHVPDSLSKVFHTLHGREVRDGGGIKPDIEIKPDTASNIQSYLMSVIDSTETVLDFVIDYVAKHPTIDNPSKFELTNADYEAFKQHVLKSGFKYDGVSEKILKELVKTAKFEGYYDDAKPEFDAIESKLKHNVAKDLDYNRERIMQALASDIIGIYYYQRGTIEYTLKHDKQVKAAEKLLDDSKEYKELLAPRVVSKSVVSRNRK
;
A
#
# COMPACT_ATOMS: atom_id res chain seq x y z
N LEU A 1 0.91 24.77 -1.28
CA LEU A 1 1.22 26.10 -0.72
C LEU A 1 2.17 26.82 -1.66
N VAL A 2 2.23 28.14 -1.66
CA VAL A 2 3.24 28.90 -2.43
C VAL A 2 4.25 29.46 -1.45
N GLN A 3 5.53 29.17 -1.69
CA GLN A 3 6.64 29.60 -0.84
C GLN A 3 7.64 30.42 -1.63
N THR A 4 8.18 31.43 -0.97
CA THR A 4 9.29 32.24 -1.45
C THR A 4 10.42 32.15 -0.44
N THR A 5 11.66 32.02 -0.91
CA THR A 5 12.84 32.05 -0.05
C THR A 5 13.35 33.48 0.05
N ILE A 6 13.60 33.92 1.28
CA ILE A 6 14.18 35.23 1.59
C ILE A 6 15.54 34.97 2.23
N ASP A 7 16.59 35.55 1.66
CA ASP A 7 17.93 35.45 2.24
C ASP A 7 18.02 36.26 3.55
N LEU A 8 18.69 35.68 4.54
CA LEU A 8 18.97 36.30 5.84
C LEU A 8 20.49 36.47 6.01
N PRO A 9 20.93 37.36 6.93
CA PRO A 9 22.34 37.46 7.30
C PRO A 9 22.95 36.12 7.73
N TYR A 10 24.28 36.02 7.66
CA TYR A 10 25.05 34.81 8.01
C TYR A 10 24.69 33.57 7.16
N ASN A 11 24.42 33.77 5.87
CA ASN A 11 23.97 32.72 4.94
C ASN A 11 22.70 31.97 5.40
N GLY A 12 21.89 32.62 6.24
CA GLY A 12 20.58 32.11 6.61
C GLY A 12 19.59 32.22 5.46
N LYS A 13 18.56 31.36 5.46
CA LYS A 13 17.43 31.44 4.50
C LYS A 13 16.12 31.23 5.24
N MET A 14 15.15 32.11 4.99
CA MET A 14 13.79 31.99 5.50
C MET A 14 12.85 31.52 4.37
N LYS A 15 12.12 30.43 4.61
CA LYS A 15 11.02 30.02 3.73
C LYS A 15 9.72 30.67 4.21
N LEU A 16 9.20 31.61 3.44
CA LEU A 16 7.96 32.31 3.74
C LEU A 16 6.82 31.78 2.86
N THR A 17 5.71 31.38 3.49
CA THR A 17 4.50 30.99 2.74
C THR A 17 3.72 32.25 2.39
N THR A 18 3.57 32.53 1.09
CA THR A 18 2.95 33.78 0.60
C THR A 18 1.49 33.58 0.20
N HIS A 19 1.09 32.38 -0.22
CA HIS A 19 -0.28 32.12 -0.69
C HIS A 19 -0.82 30.75 -0.29
N LYS A 20 -2.16 30.65 -0.27
CA LYS A 20 -2.93 29.42 -0.07
C LYS A 20 -3.74 29.05 -1.31
N TYR A 21 -3.96 27.75 -1.49
CA TYR A 21 -4.76 27.20 -2.58
C TYR A 21 -6.16 26.85 -2.07
N TYR A 22 -7.17 27.25 -2.84
CA TYR A 22 -8.58 27.04 -2.53
C TYR A 22 -9.27 26.35 -3.70
N ILE A 23 -10.20 25.44 -3.41
CA ILE A 23 -11.13 24.91 -4.42
C ILE A 23 -12.31 25.88 -4.63
N PRO A 24 -13.11 25.75 -5.71
CA PRO A 24 -14.21 26.67 -6.00
C PRO A 24 -15.22 26.87 -4.87
N SER A 25 -15.35 25.91 -3.95
CA SER A 25 -16.17 26.06 -2.74
C SER A 25 -15.59 27.02 -1.69
N GLY A 26 -14.42 27.62 -1.93
CA GLY A 26 -13.70 28.46 -0.98
C GLY A 26 -12.99 27.67 0.13
N ARG A 27 -12.97 26.34 0.05
CA ARG A 27 -12.25 25.47 1.00
C ARG A 27 -10.75 25.46 0.70
N CYS A 28 -9.92 25.63 1.72
CA CYS A 28 -8.47 25.47 1.59
C CYS A 28 -8.12 23.99 1.37
N ILE A 29 -7.18 23.68 0.47
CA ILE A 29 -6.75 22.28 0.26
C ILE A 29 -5.51 21.90 1.07
N GLN A 30 -4.97 22.84 1.85
CA GLN A 30 -3.78 22.57 2.65
C GLN A 30 -4.18 21.83 3.92
N ALA A 31 -3.64 20.62 4.10
CA ALA A 31 -3.65 19.99 5.41
C ALA A 31 -2.77 20.84 6.34
N ILE A 32 -3.37 21.46 7.36
CA ILE A 32 -2.62 22.30 8.29
C ILE A 32 -1.89 21.36 9.24
N ASN A 33 -0.62 21.08 8.99
CA ASN A 33 0.28 20.67 10.06
C ASN A 33 1.72 21.14 9.79
N TYR A 34 2.13 22.19 10.51
CA TYR A 34 3.51 22.70 10.54
C TYR A 34 4.25 22.30 11.82
N ARG A 35 3.62 21.52 12.72
CA ARG A 35 4.29 20.96 13.89
C ARG A 35 4.94 19.66 13.45
N HIS A 36 6.26 19.70 13.28
CA HIS A 36 7.06 18.48 13.21
C HIS A 36 7.33 18.06 14.66
N ASP A 37 6.57 17.10 15.17
CA ASP A 37 7.12 16.25 16.21
C ASP A 37 8.24 15.40 15.58
N ARG A 38 9.23 14.99 16.38
CA ARG A 38 10.35 14.14 15.90
C ARG A 38 9.90 12.74 15.42
N VAL A 39 8.59 12.48 15.39
CA VAL A 39 7.96 11.17 15.20
C VAL A 39 7.00 11.15 13.99
N GLY A 40 6.76 12.29 13.32
CA GLY A 40 6.03 12.32 12.05
C GLY A 40 4.52 12.11 12.18
N SER A 41 3.93 12.47 13.32
CA SER A 41 2.51 12.27 13.55
C SER A 41 1.70 13.38 12.87
N THR A 42 0.81 13.00 11.95
CA THR A 42 -0.17 13.93 11.38
C THR A 42 -1.34 14.05 12.34
N GLU A 43 -1.42 15.12 13.13
CA GLU A 43 -2.64 15.41 13.90
C GLU A 43 -3.79 15.70 12.93
N HIS A 44 -4.69 14.72 12.77
CA HIS A 44 -5.93 14.90 12.03
C HIS A 44 -6.85 15.81 12.86
N VAL A 45 -7.16 17.01 12.36
CA VAL A 45 -8.15 17.88 12.99
C VAL A 45 -9.50 17.16 12.99
N PRO A 46 -10.11 16.85 14.15
CA PRO A 46 -11.40 16.17 14.20
C PRO A 46 -12.47 16.93 13.42
N ASP A 47 -13.38 16.20 12.78
CA ASP A 47 -14.47 16.79 11.97
C ASP A 47 -15.31 17.82 12.76
N SER A 48 -15.42 17.68 14.08
CA SER A 48 -16.12 18.61 14.97
C SER A 48 -15.48 20.00 15.06
N LEU A 49 -14.19 20.11 14.78
CA LEU A 49 -13.43 21.37 14.77
C LEU A 49 -13.19 21.89 13.34
N SER A 50 -13.65 21.16 12.33
CA SER A 50 -13.52 21.53 10.92
C SER A 50 -14.63 22.49 10.47
N LYS A 51 -14.27 23.43 9.59
CA LYS A 51 -15.25 24.29 8.91
C LYS A 51 -15.91 23.51 7.76
N VAL A 52 -17.23 23.59 7.68
CA VAL A 52 -18.03 23.01 6.59
C VAL A 52 -18.08 23.96 5.40
N PHE A 53 -17.88 23.42 4.22
CA PHE A 53 -18.03 24.04 2.92
C PHE A 53 -18.96 23.19 2.07
N HIS A 54 -19.44 23.74 0.96
CA HIS A 54 -20.35 23.02 0.06
C HIS A 54 -19.81 23.05 -1.36
N THR A 55 -19.87 21.92 -2.04
CA THR A 55 -19.61 21.85 -3.49
C THR A 55 -20.71 22.60 -4.25
N LEU A 56 -20.53 22.79 -5.58
CA LEU A 56 -21.52 23.44 -6.44
C LEU A 56 -22.93 22.81 -6.33
N HIS A 57 -22.99 21.48 -6.14
CA HIS A 57 -24.26 20.74 -6.01
C HIS A 57 -24.75 20.61 -4.57
N GLY A 58 -24.16 21.33 -3.60
CA GLY A 58 -24.60 21.35 -2.20
C GLY A 58 -24.08 20.21 -1.33
N ARG A 59 -23.17 19.37 -1.83
CA ARG A 59 -22.53 18.32 -1.03
C ARG A 59 -21.58 18.92 0.02
N GLU A 60 -21.74 18.53 1.28
CA GLU A 60 -20.85 18.94 2.38
C GLU A 60 -19.43 18.43 2.16
N VAL A 61 -18.45 19.32 2.32
CA VAL A 61 -17.01 19.01 2.35
C VAL A 61 -16.36 19.78 3.50
N ARG A 62 -15.44 19.15 4.22
CA ARG A 62 -14.82 19.72 5.42
C ARG A 62 -13.36 20.09 5.15
N ASP A 63 -12.88 21.14 5.80
CA ASP A 63 -11.47 21.56 5.74
C ASP A 63 -10.60 20.77 6.74
N GLY A 64 -9.28 20.85 6.62
CA GLY A 64 -8.30 20.33 7.59
C GLY A 64 -7.46 19.14 7.15
N GLY A 65 -7.86 18.41 6.10
CA GLY A 65 -7.25 17.10 5.75
C GLY A 65 -6.75 16.91 4.32
N GLY A 66 -6.55 17.99 3.54
CA GLY A 66 -6.18 17.84 2.13
C GLY A 66 -7.39 17.59 1.21
N ILE A 67 -7.19 16.85 0.11
CA ILE A 67 -8.28 16.37 -0.75
C ILE A 67 -8.61 14.95 -0.30
N LYS A 68 -9.81 14.75 0.26
CA LYS A 68 -10.30 13.43 0.65
C LYS A 68 -10.94 12.76 -0.56
N PRO A 69 -10.60 11.50 -0.87
CA PRO A 69 -11.24 10.78 -1.96
C PRO A 69 -12.71 10.48 -1.60
N ASP A 70 -13.56 10.46 -2.63
CA ASP A 70 -14.99 10.13 -2.46
C ASP A 70 -15.19 8.63 -2.25
N ILE A 71 -14.30 7.82 -2.84
CA ILE A 71 -14.19 6.38 -2.64
C ILE A 71 -12.74 6.08 -2.24
N GLU A 72 -12.58 5.47 -1.06
CA GLU A 72 -11.28 5.06 -0.57
C GLU A 72 -10.98 3.62 -1.02
N ILE A 73 -9.96 3.46 -1.86
CA ILE A 73 -9.42 2.15 -2.22
C ILE A 73 -8.18 1.93 -1.36
N LYS A 74 -8.20 0.89 -0.53
CA LYS A 74 -7.03 0.55 0.29
C LYS A 74 -5.88 0.12 -0.62
N PRO A 75 -4.66 0.65 -0.40
CA PRO A 75 -3.51 0.25 -1.20
C PRO A 75 -3.21 -1.23 -0.98
N ASP A 76 -2.64 -1.86 -2.00
CA ASP A 76 -2.13 -3.21 -1.88
C ASP A 76 -0.82 -3.21 -1.11
N THR A 77 -0.80 -3.95 0.01
CA THR A 77 0.44 -4.21 0.73
C THR A 77 1.16 -5.36 0.05
N ALA A 78 2.40 -5.14 -0.39
CA ALA A 78 3.28 -6.22 -0.84
C ALA A 78 3.43 -7.25 0.29
N SER A 79 3.34 -8.52 -0.04
CA SER A 79 3.56 -9.57 0.96
C SER A 79 5.04 -9.59 1.37
N ASN A 80 5.34 -10.11 2.56
CA ASN A 80 6.72 -10.14 3.05
C ASN A 80 7.65 -10.86 2.05
N ILE A 81 7.27 -12.06 1.59
CA ILE A 81 8.05 -12.82 0.60
C ILE A 81 8.21 -12.07 -0.73
N GLN A 82 7.17 -11.39 -1.22
CA GLN A 82 7.24 -10.60 -2.45
C GLN A 82 8.25 -9.45 -2.28
N SER A 83 8.22 -8.74 -1.15
CA SER A 83 9.16 -7.66 -0.88
C SER A 83 10.60 -8.16 -0.84
N TYR A 84 10.87 -9.33 -0.25
CA TYR A 84 12.21 -9.89 -0.25
C TYR A 84 12.66 -10.30 -1.66
N LEU A 85 11.83 -11.03 -2.41
CA LEU A 85 12.17 -11.47 -3.77
C LEU A 85 12.38 -10.30 -4.73
N MET A 86 11.53 -9.28 -4.67
CA MET A 86 11.48 -8.18 -5.65
C MET A 86 12.30 -6.95 -5.24
N SER A 87 13.03 -7.01 -4.14
CA SER A 87 13.91 -5.92 -3.70
C SER A 87 15.37 -6.35 -3.72
N VAL A 88 16.27 -5.37 -3.67
CA VAL A 88 17.73 -5.56 -3.51
C VAL A 88 18.13 -6.25 -2.18
N ILE A 89 17.16 -6.71 -1.38
CA ILE A 89 17.41 -7.48 -0.16
C ILE A 89 17.69 -8.95 -0.49
N ASP A 90 17.26 -9.45 -1.66
CA ASP A 90 17.61 -10.79 -2.10
C ASP A 90 19.09 -10.89 -2.50
N SER A 91 19.94 -11.35 -1.58
CA SER A 91 21.36 -11.59 -1.85
C SER A 91 21.62 -12.77 -2.80
N THR A 92 20.58 -13.53 -3.17
CA THR A 92 20.70 -14.66 -4.10
C THR A 92 20.35 -14.28 -5.54
N GLU A 93 19.90 -13.04 -5.79
CA GLU A 93 19.55 -12.53 -7.13
C GLU A 93 18.56 -13.45 -7.87
N THR A 94 17.70 -14.16 -7.15
CA THR A 94 16.86 -15.26 -7.68
C THR A 94 15.89 -14.74 -8.74
N VAL A 95 15.32 -13.56 -8.54
CA VAL A 95 14.42 -12.94 -9.54
C VAL A 95 15.20 -12.52 -10.77
N LEU A 96 16.35 -11.87 -10.60
CA LEU A 96 17.18 -11.41 -11.71
C LEU A 96 17.62 -12.58 -12.59
N ASP A 97 18.15 -13.64 -12.00
CA ASP A 97 18.62 -14.83 -12.72
C ASP A 97 17.48 -15.50 -13.50
N PHE A 98 16.31 -15.66 -12.89
CA PHE A 98 15.15 -16.21 -13.57
C PHE A 98 14.70 -15.33 -14.74
N VAL A 99 14.65 -14.01 -14.55
CA VAL A 99 14.24 -13.06 -15.58
C VAL A 99 15.23 -13.08 -16.75
N ILE A 100 16.53 -13.12 -16.49
CA ILE A 100 17.57 -13.23 -17.52
C ILE A 100 17.38 -14.52 -18.34
N ASP A 101 17.20 -15.66 -17.68
CA ASP A 101 16.97 -16.95 -18.34
C ASP A 101 15.66 -16.96 -19.14
N TYR A 102 14.60 -16.39 -18.60
CA TYR A 102 13.32 -16.25 -19.29
C TYR A 102 13.48 -15.43 -20.57
N VAL A 103 14.16 -14.28 -20.49
CA VAL A 103 14.38 -13.40 -21.65
C VAL A 103 15.26 -14.05 -22.70
N ALA A 104 16.30 -14.77 -22.30
CA ALA A 104 17.16 -15.51 -23.22
C ALA A 104 16.38 -16.57 -24.03
N LYS A 105 15.33 -17.17 -23.43
CA LYS A 105 14.49 -18.19 -24.06
C LYS A 105 13.32 -17.64 -24.86
N HIS A 106 12.93 -16.38 -24.64
CA HIS A 106 11.79 -15.75 -25.28
C HIS A 106 12.22 -14.49 -26.04
N PRO A 107 12.71 -14.59 -27.29
CA PRO A 107 13.15 -13.41 -28.04
C PRO A 107 12.09 -12.31 -28.18
N THR A 108 10.81 -12.69 -28.12
CA THR A 108 9.66 -11.78 -28.13
C THR A 108 8.59 -12.29 -27.18
N ILE A 109 7.78 -11.38 -26.65
CA ILE A 109 6.60 -11.67 -25.83
C ILE A 109 5.39 -10.89 -26.38
N ASP A 110 4.19 -11.26 -25.92
CA ASP A 110 2.95 -10.55 -26.27
C ASP A 110 2.98 -9.07 -25.85
N ASN A 111 2.04 -8.29 -26.41
CA ASN A 111 1.83 -6.91 -25.98
C ASN A 111 1.50 -6.85 -24.46
N PRO A 112 1.97 -5.82 -23.75
CA PRO A 112 1.79 -5.70 -22.30
C PRO A 112 0.35 -5.84 -21.79
N SER A 113 -0.66 -5.37 -22.52
CA SER A 113 -2.07 -5.51 -22.15
C SER A 113 -2.57 -6.97 -22.15
N LYS A 114 -1.89 -7.86 -22.87
CA LYS A 114 -2.29 -9.27 -23.06
C LYS A 114 -1.34 -10.26 -22.40
N PHE A 115 -0.09 -9.86 -22.15
CA PHE A 115 0.90 -10.72 -21.54
C PHE A 115 0.45 -11.19 -20.16
N GLU A 116 0.64 -12.48 -19.91
CA GLU A 116 0.43 -13.15 -18.63
C GLU A 116 1.47 -14.26 -18.51
N LEU A 117 2.05 -14.43 -17.33
CA LEU A 117 2.87 -15.62 -17.07
C LEU A 117 1.97 -16.85 -16.97
N THR A 118 2.46 -17.96 -17.50
CA THR A 118 1.73 -19.22 -17.43
C THR A 118 1.92 -19.90 -16.08
N ASN A 119 1.09 -20.91 -15.80
CA ASN A 119 1.30 -21.76 -14.62
C ASN A 119 2.66 -22.48 -14.66
N ALA A 120 3.12 -22.85 -15.86
CA ALA A 120 4.40 -23.52 -16.04
C ALA A 120 5.58 -22.57 -15.73
N ASP A 121 5.48 -21.30 -16.14
CA ASP A 121 6.50 -20.29 -15.82
C ASP A 121 6.61 -20.07 -14.31
N TYR A 122 5.46 -20.00 -13.62
CA TYR A 122 5.45 -19.85 -12.18
C TYR A 122 6.03 -21.05 -11.44
N GLU A 123 5.71 -22.28 -11.87
CA GLU A 123 6.31 -23.47 -11.27
C GLU A 123 7.82 -23.53 -11.53
N ALA A 124 8.29 -23.14 -12.72
CA ALA A 124 9.71 -23.03 -13.00
C ALA A 124 10.39 -22.01 -12.06
N PHE A 125 9.77 -20.84 -11.87
CA PHE A 125 10.24 -19.82 -10.92
C PHE A 125 10.26 -20.35 -9.49
N LYS A 126 9.19 -21.00 -9.02
CA LYS A 126 9.12 -21.60 -7.69
C LYS A 126 10.25 -22.60 -7.47
N GLN A 127 10.51 -23.49 -8.44
CA GLN A 127 11.63 -24.43 -8.34
C GLN A 127 12.99 -23.74 -8.34
N HIS A 128 13.13 -22.65 -9.10
CA HIS A 128 14.35 -21.84 -9.10
C HIS A 128 14.60 -21.22 -7.71
N VAL A 129 13.58 -20.61 -7.10
CA VAL A 129 13.65 -20.05 -5.72
C VAL A 129 14.00 -21.13 -4.68
N LEU A 130 13.37 -22.30 -4.76
CA LEU A 130 13.64 -23.38 -3.80
C LEU A 130 15.06 -23.96 -3.94
N LYS A 131 15.64 -23.90 -5.14
CA LYS A 131 17.00 -24.38 -5.42
C LYS A 131 18.08 -23.34 -5.14
N SER A 132 17.78 -22.04 -5.25
CA SER A 132 18.75 -20.97 -4.99
C SER A 132 19.14 -20.88 -3.51
N GLY A 133 18.36 -21.49 -2.62
CA GLY A 133 18.56 -21.39 -1.18
C GLY A 133 18.05 -20.06 -0.61
N PHE A 134 17.18 -19.37 -1.34
CA PHE A 134 16.49 -18.16 -0.91
C PHE A 134 15.88 -18.33 0.48
N LYS A 135 16.13 -17.34 1.34
CA LYS A 135 15.60 -17.26 2.71
C LYS A 135 15.16 -15.85 2.99
N TYR A 136 14.08 -15.70 3.74
CA TYR A 136 13.67 -14.42 4.25
C TYR A 136 13.28 -14.51 5.72
N ASP A 137 13.34 -13.38 6.42
CA ASP A 137 13.15 -13.39 7.87
C ASP A 137 11.67 -13.50 8.24
N GLY A 138 11.33 -14.57 8.97
CA GLY A 138 10.07 -14.68 9.69
C GLY A 138 10.08 -13.81 10.95
N VAL A 139 9.67 -12.54 10.85
CA VAL A 139 9.61 -11.61 11.99
C VAL A 139 8.79 -12.19 13.16
N SER A 140 7.68 -12.87 12.86
CA SER A 140 6.85 -13.53 13.87
C SER A 140 7.59 -14.63 14.63
N GLU A 141 8.49 -15.38 13.99
CA GLU A 141 9.31 -16.41 14.65
C GLU A 141 10.30 -15.77 15.63
N LYS A 142 10.92 -14.65 15.25
CA LYS A 142 11.83 -13.88 16.13
C LYS A 142 11.08 -13.37 17.37
N ILE A 143 9.90 -12.77 17.16
CA ILE A 143 9.06 -12.27 18.26
C ILE A 143 8.59 -13.42 19.16
N LEU A 144 8.20 -14.56 18.60
CA LEU A 144 7.80 -15.73 19.40
C LEU A 144 8.94 -16.22 20.28
N LYS A 145 10.17 -16.30 19.75
CA LYS A 145 11.35 -16.70 20.53
C LYS A 145 11.62 -15.73 21.69
N GLU A 146 11.46 -14.43 21.47
CA GLU A 146 11.57 -13.43 22.52
C GLU A 146 10.47 -13.60 23.58
N LEU A 147 9.21 -13.80 23.15
CA LEU A 147 8.09 -14.04 24.05
C LEU A 147 8.30 -15.29 24.91
N VAL A 148 8.74 -16.41 24.31
CA VAL A 148 9.06 -17.65 25.02
C VAL A 148 10.17 -17.42 26.06
N LYS A 149 11.20 -16.64 25.72
CA LYS A 149 12.28 -16.28 26.65
C LYS A 149 11.76 -15.49 27.84
N THR A 150 10.91 -14.49 27.59
CA THR A 150 10.29 -13.67 28.65
C THR A 150 9.35 -14.51 29.52
N ALA A 151 8.50 -15.33 28.93
CA ALA A 151 7.58 -16.22 29.66
C ALA A 151 8.33 -17.21 30.56
N LYS A 152 9.50 -17.72 30.13
CA LYS A 152 10.36 -18.57 30.98
C LYS A 152 10.95 -17.80 32.16
N PHE A 153 11.35 -16.55 31.95
CA PHE A 153 11.87 -15.68 33.00
C PHE A 153 10.79 -15.32 34.03
N GLU A 154 9.57 -15.06 33.58
CA GLU A 154 8.42 -14.71 34.43
C GLU A 154 7.74 -15.92 35.08
N GLY A 155 8.06 -17.15 34.63
CA GLY A 155 7.51 -18.40 35.18
C GLY A 155 6.19 -18.85 34.54
N TYR A 156 5.73 -18.22 33.46
CA TYR A 156 4.49 -18.57 32.77
C TYR A 156 4.64 -19.69 31.72
N TYR A 157 5.86 -20.06 31.35
CA TYR A 157 6.10 -20.99 30.25
C TYR A 157 5.56 -22.41 30.51
N ASP A 158 5.74 -22.94 31.72
CA ASP A 158 5.40 -24.35 32.00
C ASP A 158 3.88 -24.59 31.94
N ASP A 159 3.07 -23.62 32.37
CA ASP A 159 1.61 -23.67 32.32
C ASP A 159 1.06 -23.56 30.87
N ALA A 160 1.77 -22.85 29.99
CA ALA A 160 1.34 -22.52 28.62
C ALA A 160 2.21 -23.20 27.54
N LYS A 161 3.00 -24.21 27.90
CA LYS A 161 3.93 -24.88 27.00
C LYS A 161 3.24 -25.47 25.75
N PRO A 162 2.10 -26.18 25.86
CA PRO A 162 1.41 -26.73 24.70
C PRO A 162 1.01 -25.65 23.67
N GLU A 163 0.60 -24.48 24.15
CA GLU A 163 0.21 -23.34 23.32
C GLU A 163 1.42 -22.75 22.58
N PHE A 164 2.55 -22.58 23.28
CA PHE A 164 3.79 -22.10 22.65
C PHE A 164 4.27 -23.05 21.56
N ASP A 165 4.30 -24.35 21.82
CA ASP A 165 4.75 -25.36 20.85
C ASP A 165 3.81 -25.41 19.64
N ALA A 166 2.49 -25.29 19.86
CA ALA A 166 1.49 -25.24 18.80
C ALA A 166 1.61 -23.99 17.92
N ILE A 167 1.91 -22.84 18.52
CA ILE A 167 2.14 -21.58 17.79
C ILE A 167 3.46 -21.65 17.01
N GLU A 168 4.54 -22.17 17.61
CA GLU A 168 5.83 -22.32 16.95
C GLU A 168 5.75 -23.20 15.71
N SER A 169 5.04 -24.33 15.80
CA SER A 169 4.80 -25.21 14.66
C SER A 169 4.07 -24.52 13.51
N LYS A 170 3.09 -23.67 13.83
CA LYS A 170 2.27 -22.95 12.82
C LYS A 170 2.98 -21.73 12.22
N LEU A 171 3.86 -21.08 12.98
CA LEU A 171 4.62 -19.91 12.55
C LEU A 171 5.97 -20.27 11.92
N LYS A 172 6.31 -21.57 11.85
CA LYS A 172 7.50 -22.04 11.18
C LYS A 172 7.47 -21.62 9.71
N HIS A 173 8.50 -20.88 9.33
CA HIS A 173 8.67 -20.34 8.01
C HIS A 173 8.71 -21.43 6.94
N ASN A 174 7.95 -21.25 5.85
CA ASN A 174 7.88 -22.21 4.75
C ASN A 174 7.79 -21.48 3.40
N VAL A 175 8.94 -21.27 2.77
CA VAL A 175 9.06 -20.60 1.48
C VAL A 175 8.14 -21.21 0.42
N ALA A 176 8.07 -22.54 0.31
CA ALA A 176 7.22 -23.18 -0.70
C ALA A 176 5.74 -22.85 -0.51
N LYS A 177 5.24 -22.91 0.72
CA LYS A 177 3.86 -22.54 1.07
C LYS A 177 3.60 -21.06 0.84
N ASP A 178 4.56 -20.21 1.19
CA ASP A 178 4.42 -18.76 1.05
C ASP A 178 4.45 -18.31 -0.40
N LEU A 179 5.24 -18.98 -1.25
CA LEU A 179 5.18 -18.82 -2.71
C LEU A 179 3.76 -19.15 -3.19
N ASP A 180 3.23 -20.32 -2.85
CA ASP A 180 1.88 -20.73 -3.27
C ASP A 180 0.78 -19.76 -2.81
N TYR A 181 0.84 -19.32 -1.55
CA TYR A 181 -0.14 -18.39 -1.00
C TYR A 181 -0.09 -17.00 -1.66
N ASN A 182 1.10 -16.56 -2.08
CA ASN A 182 1.30 -15.24 -2.69
C ASN A 182 1.44 -15.30 -4.21
N ARG A 183 1.08 -16.43 -4.82
CA ARG A 183 1.29 -16.75 -6.22
C ARG A 183 0.90 -15.63 -7.17
N GLU A 184 -0.34 -15.16 -7.10
CA GLU A 184 -0.85 -14.13 -8.04
C GLU A 184 -0.04 -12.84 -7.96
N ARG A 185 0.31 -12.38 -6.74
CA ARG A 185 1.08 -11.15 -6.54
C ARG A 185 2.51 -11.28 -7.06
N ILE A 186 3.13 -12.43 -6.80
CA ILE A 186 4.49 -12.72 -7.27
C ILE A 186 4.51 -12.83 -8.79
N MET A 187 3.52 -13.51 -9.40
CA MET A 187 3.39 -13.59 -10.86
C MET A 187 3.22 -12.20 -11.47
N GLN A 188 2.40 -11.34 -10.88
CA GLN A 188 2.21 -9.97 -11.37
C GLN A 188 3.51 -9.14 -11.29
N ALA A 189 4.23 -9.22 -10.19
CA ALA A 189 5.52 -8.53 -10.03
C ALA A 189 6.55 -9.05 -11.04
N LEU A 190 6.68 -10.37 -11.17
CA LEU A 190 7.62 -11.02 -12.08
C LEU A 190 7.32 -10.68 -13.55
N ALA A 191 6.05 -10.70 -13.94
CA ALA A 191 5.62 -10.31 -15.28
C ALA A 191 5.94 -8.84 -15.56
N SER A 192 5.73 -7.95 -14.57
CA SER A 192 6.08 -6.53 -14.66
C SER A 192 7.58 -6.32 -14.92
N ASP A 193 8.45 -7.07 -14.23
CA ASP A 193 9.90 -7.02 -14.41
C ASP A 193 10.32 -7.51 -15.80
N ILE A 194 9.75 -8.63 -16.25
CA ILE A 194 9.99 -9.20 -17.59
C ILE A 194 9.56 -8.18 -18.66
N ILE A 195 8.34 -7.63 -18.57
CA ILE A 195 7.82 -6.63 -19.52
C ILE A 195 8.71 -5.39 -19.56
N GLY A 196 9.26 -4.97 -18.42
CA GLY A 196 10.17 -3.83 -18.31
C GLY A 196 11.41 -3.97 -19.21
N ILE A 197 11.82 -5.21 -19.52
CA ILE A 197 12.96 -5.48 -20.42
C ILE A 197 12.57 -5.30 -21.89
N TYR A 198 11.38 -5.73 -22.31
CA TYR A 198 10.95 -5.66 -23.72
C TYR A 198 10.33 -4.32 -24.11
N TYR A 199 9.55 -3.73 -23.20
CA TYR A 199 8.68 -2.58 -23.48
C TYR A 199 8.96 -1.38 -22.59
N TYR A 200 10.00 -1.46 -21.76
CA TYR A 200 10.41 -0.40 -20.84
C TYR A 200 9.27 0.02 -19.90
N GLN A 201 9.45 1.18 -19.26
CA GLN A 201 8.49 1.73 -18.32
C GLN A 201 7.07 1.87 -18.89
N ARG A 202 6.94 2.20 -20.19
CA ARG A 202 5.63 2.34 -20.83
C ARG A 202 4.88 1.02 -20.81
N GLY A 203 5.53 -0.09 -21.16
CA GLY A 203 4.90 -1.40 -21.11
C GLY A 203 4.56 -1.85 -19.70
N THR A 204 5.44 -1.58 -18.73
CA THR A 204 5.16 -1.88 -17.32
C THR A 204 3.92 -1.14 -16.80
N ILE A 205 3.74 0.13 -17.18
CA ILE A 205 2.54 0.90 -16.84
C ILE A 205 1.31 0.27 -17.51
N GLU A 206 1.38 -0.03 -18.81
CA GLU A 206 0.27 -0.63 -19.56
C GLU A 206 -0.19 -1.96 -18.92
N TYR A 207 0.76 -2.82 -18.53
CA TYR A 207 0.47 -4.08 -17.83
C TYR A 207 -0.13 -3.86 -16.44
N THR A 208 0.45 -2.98 -15.62
CA THR A 208 -0.02 -2.79 -14.24
C THR A 208 -1.42 -2.18 -14.17
N LEU A 209 -1.80 -1.30 -15.12
CA LEU A 209 -3.15 -0.73 -15.21
C LEU A 209 -4.25 -1.79 -15.30
N LYS A 210 -3.99 -2.93 -15.98
CA LYS A 210 -4.93 -4.06 -16.09
C LYS A 210 -5.26 -4.71 -14.75
N HIS A 211 -4.33 -4.68 -13.80
CA HIS A 211 -4.49 -5.31 -12.49
C HIS A 211 -4.79 -4.30 -11.38
N ASP A 212 -4.65 -3.00 -11.65
CA ASP A 212 -4.81 -1.93 -10.67
C ASP A 212 -6.25 -1.83 -10.16
N LYS A 213 -6.40 -1.89 -8.83
CA LYS A 213 -7.70 -1.84 -8.15
C LYS A 213 -8.36 -0.47 -8.23
N GLN A 214 -7.58 0.61 -8.28
CA GLN A 214 -8.10 1.97 -8.40
C GLN A 214 -8.64 2.21 -9.80
N VAL A 215 -7.94 1.75 -10.84
CA VAL A 215 -8.40 1.81 -12.23
C VAL A 215 -9.71 1.02 -12.38
N LYS A 216 -9.75 -0.23 -11.90
CA LYS A 216 -10.98 -1.05 -11.96
C LYS A 216 -12.15 -0.42 -11.20
N ALA A 217 -11.89 0.17 -10.04
CA ALA A 217 -12.92 0.87 -9.27
C ALA A 217 -13.40 2.13 -10.00
N ALA A 218 -12.50 2.86 -10.65
CA ALA A 218 -12.84 4.03 -11.44
C ALA A 218 -13.67 3.66 -12.68
N GLU A 219 -13.25 2.65 -13.44
CA GLU A 219 -14.01 2.14 -14.59
C GLU A 219 -15.42 1.72 -14.17
N LYS A 220 -15.53 0.90 -13.12
CA LYS A 220 -16.83 0.47 -12.59
C LYS A 220 -17.73 1.65 -12.20
N LEU A 221 -17.17 2.66 -11.53
CA LEU A 221 -17.93 3.84 -11.10
C LEU A 221 -18.35 4.70 -12.30
N LEU A 222 -17.48 4.87 -13.29
CA LEU A 222 -17.76 5.69 -14.47
C LEU A 222 -18.81 5.03 -15.39
N ASP A 223 -18.85 3.69 -15.42
CA ASP A 223 -19.87 2.92 -16.14
C ASP A 223 -21.26 3.01 -15.47
N ASP A 224 -21.32 3.20 -14.15
CA ASP A 224 -22.56 3.45 -13.42
C ASP A 224 -22.83 4.96 -13.25
N SER A 225 -23.44 5.56 -14.29
CA SER A 225 -23.82 6.98 -14.24
C SER A 225 -24.75 7.31 -13.06
N LYS A 226 -25.52 6.36 -12.54
CA LYS A 226 -26.42 6.62 -11.41
C LYS A 226 -25.63 6.70 -10.12
N GLU A 227 -24.79 5.70 -9.84
CA GLU A 227 -23.91 5.68 -8.67
C GLU A 227 -22.98 6.91 -8.65
N TYR A 228 -22.38 7.26 -9.79
CA TYR A 228 -21.54 8.45 -9.91
C TYR A 228 -22.29 9.75 -9.55
N LYS A 229 -23.51 9.92 -10.07
CA LYS A 229 -24.34 11.12 -9.77
C LYS A 229 -24.77 11.15 -8.31
N GLU A 230 -25.14 10.02 -7.74
CA GLU A 230 -25.51 9.90 -6.33
C GLU A 230 -24.31 10.22 -5.41
N LEU A 231 -23.11 9.80 -5.77
CA LEU A 231 -21.87 10.08 -5.03
C LEU A 231 -21.58 11.60 -4.94
N LEU A 232 -21.90 12.33 -6.03
CA LEU A 232 -21.69 13.78 -6.13
C LEU A 232 -22.85 14.60 -5.56
N ALA A 233 -23.99 13.98 -5.26
CA ALA A 233 -25.15 14.64 -4.67
C ALA A 233 -24.95 14.96 -3.17
N PRO A 234 -25.73 15.89 -2.60
CA PRO A 234 -25.77 16.08 -1.15
C PRO A 234 -26.20 14.79 -0.44
N ARG A 235 -25.36 14.29 0.46
CA ARG A 235 -25.77 13.18 1.35
C ARG A 235 -26.75 13.74 2.37
N VAL A 236 -27.98 13.21 2.39
CA VAL A 236 -28.93 13.49 3.46
C VAL A 236 -28.39 12.84 4.73
N VAL A 237 -27.71 13.61 5.57
CA VAL A 237 -27.27 13.16 6.89
C VAL A 237 -28.52 13.02 7.74
N SER A 238 -29.07 11.80 7.84
CA SER A 238 -30.05 11.49 8.88
C SER A 238 -29.36 11.70 10.22
N LYS A 239 -29.67 12.79 10.92
CA LYS A 239 -29.21 13.03 12.29
C LYS A 239 -29.66 11.81 13.12
N SER A 240 -28.70 11.00 13.56
CA SER A 240 -28.96 9.98 14.57
C SER A 240 -29.47 10.72 15.81
N VAL A 241 -30.72 10.43 16.18
CA VAL A 241 -31.33 10.95 17.40
C VAL A 241 -30.55 10.34 18.56
N VAL A 242 -29.66 11.12 19.15
CA VAL A 242 -29.04 10.76 20.44
C VAL A 242 -30.16 10.79 21.47
N SER A 243 -30.69 9.62 21.81
CA SER A 243 -31.60 9.46 22.94
C SER A 243 -30.86 9.86 24.20
N ARG A 244 -31.15 11.05 24.72
CA ARG A 244 -30.81 11.44 26.08
C ARG A 244 -31.58 10.54 27.04
N ASN A 245 -31.00 9.42 27.45
CA ASN A 245 -31.45 8.73 28.66
C ASN A 245 -31.00 9.56 29.86
N ARG A 246 -31.90 10.42 30.34
CA ARG A 246 -31.93 10.82 31.74
C ARG A 246 -32.64 9.71 32.52
N LYS A 247 -31.91 9.06 33.41
CA LYS A 247 -32.37 8.69 34.76
C LYS A 247 -31.13 8.46 35.61
#